data_AF-K1SV99-F1
#
_entry.id   AF-K1SV99-F1
#
_cell.length_a   1.000
_cell.length_b   1.000
_cell.length_c   1.000
_cell.angle_alpha   90.00
_cell.angle_beta   90.00
_cell.angle_gamma   90.00
#
_symmetry.space_group_name_H-M   'P 1'
#
loop_
_entity.id
_entity.type
_entity.pdbx_description
1 polymer ?
#
loop_
_entity_poly.entity_id
_entity_poly.type
_entity_poly.pdbx_seq_one_letter_code
_entity_poly.pdbx_strand_id
1 'polypeptide(L)' 'MSKVVVMDHPLIEQKIGIIRRKETGTKDFRQNISEIAMLIGYEATKDLPLEEVEIETPICKT' A
#
# COMPACT_ATOMS: atom_id res chain seq x y z
N MET A 1 14.84 9.45 18.33
CA MET A 1 13.50 9.51 17.73
C MET A 1 13.41 8.44 16.66
N SER A 2 12.31 7.70 16.57
CA SER A 2 12.07 6.71 15.52
C SER A 2 12.03 7.37 14.12
N LYS A 3 12.39 6.63 13.07
CA LYS A 3 12.31 7.08 11.67
C LYS A 3 10.84 7.24 11.30
N VAL A 4 10.41 8.48 11.06
CA VAL A 4 9.07 8.78 10.54
C VAL A 4 9.15 8.83 9.02
N VAL A 5 8.26 8.11 8.34
CA VAL A 5 8.12 8.15 6.89
C VAL A 5 6.76 8.78 6.56
N VAL A 6 6.78 9.90 5.85
CA VAL A 6 5.56 10.53 5.34
C VAL A 6 5.36 10.06 3.91
N MET A 7 4.24 9.39 3.63
CA MET A 7 3.91 8.94 2.28
C MET A 7 3.24 10.06 1.49
N ASP A 8 4.04 10.71 0.66
CA ASP A 8 3.61 11.72 -0.30
C ASP A 8 3.15 11.04 -1.60
N HIS A 9 1.95 10.44 -1.56
CA HIS A 9 1.38 9.72 -2.70
C HIS A 9 0.02 10.34 -3.08
N PRO A 10 -0.17 10.79 -4.34
CA PRO A 10 -1.39 11.51 -4.76
C PRO A 10 -2.70 10.74 -4.49
N LEU A 11 -2.70 9.41 -4.68
CA LEU A 11 -3.86 8.58 -4.35
C LEU A 11 -4.16 8.52 -2.85
N ILE A 12 -3.14 8.55 -1.99
CA ILE A 12 -3.37 8.56 -0.53
C ILE A 12 -3.96 9.92 -0.15
N GLU A 13 -3.40 11.02 -0.64
CA GLU A 13 -3.93 12.36 -0.37
C GLU A 13 -5.39 12.51 -0.81
N GLN A 14 -5.69 12.10 -2.04
CA GLN A 14 -7.04 12.13 -2.61
C GLN A 14 -8.04 11.32 -1.77
N LYS A 15 -7.67 10.11 -1.34
CA LYS A 15 -8.51 9.24 -0.49
C LYS A 15 -8.66 9.77 0.93
N ILE A 16 -7.60 10.31 1.52
CA ILE A 16 -7.68 11.02 2.81
C ILE A 16 -8.65 12.19 2.72
N GLY A 17 -8.63 12.94 1.61
CA GLY A 17 -9.57 14.01 1.32
C GLY A 17 -11.02 13.55 1.21
N ILE A 18 -11.29 12.32 0.76
CA ILE A 18 -12.64 11.72 0.78
C ILE A 18 -13.04 11.38 2.21
N ILE A 19 -12.27 10.56 2.94
CA ILE A 19 -12.68 10.03 4.24
C ILE A 19 -12.84 11.09 5.34
N ARG A 20 -12.29 12.30 5.13
CA ARG A 20 -12.44 13.44 6.04
C ARG A 20 -13.76 14.21 5.86
N ARG A 21 -14.52 13.95 4.79
CA ARG A 21 -15.81 14.60 4.53
C ARG A 21 -16.87 14.04 5.47
N LYS A 22 -17.73 14.90 6.01
CA LYS A 22 -18.78 14.48 6.97
C LYS A 22 -19.86 13.62 6.32
N GLU A 23 -20.02 13.78 5.01
CA GLU A 23 -21.03 13.12 4.20
C GLU A 23 -20.58 11.71 3.77
N THR A 24 -19.32 11.33 4.02
CA THR A 24 -18.80 10.01 3.64
C THR A 24 -19.45 8.92 4.47
N GLY A 25 -20.24 8.08 3.81
CA GLY A 25 -20.90 6.93 4.43
C GLY A 25 -19.91 5.85 4.87
N THR A 26 -20.35 4.98 5.79
CA THR A 26 -19.50 3.96 6.40
C THR A 26 -18.92 2.97 5.38
N LYS A 27 -19.64 2.66 4.29
CA LYS A 27 -19.17 1.77 3.23
C LYS A 27 -17.94 2.38 2.53
N ASP A 28 -18.07 3.60 2.03
CA ASP A 28 -17.03 4.28 1.27
C ASP A 28 -15.83 4.60 2.16
N PHE A 29 -16.06 4.96 3.43
CA PHE A 29 -15.00 5.14 4.41
C PHE A 29 -14.14 3.88 4.55
N ARG A 30 -14.77 2.72 4.79
CA ARG A 30 -14.05 1.45 4.95
C ARG A 30 -13.29 1.07 3.68
N GLN A 31 -13.91 1.26 2.52
CA GLN A 31 -13.25 0.94 1.25
C GLN A 31 -12.00 1.81 1.01
N ASN A 32 -12.11 3.12 1.20
CA ASN A 32 -10.97 4.03 1.01
C ASN A 32 -9.85 3.77 2.03
N ILE A 33 -10.19 3.45 3.29
CA ILE A 33 -9.20 3.06 4.30
C ILE A 33 -8.45 1.79 3.89
N SER A 34 -9.16 0.76 3.41
CA SER A 34 -8.51 -0.46 2.93
C SER A 34 -7.55 -0.18 1.77
N GLU A 35 -7.95 0.69 0.83
CA GLU A 35 -7.11 1.07 -0.30
C GLU A 35 -5.87 1.87 0.13
N ILE A 36 -6.01 2.80 1.09
CA ILE A 36 -4.88 3.51 1.70
C ILE A 36 -3.94 2.50 2.38
N ALA A 37 -4.48 1.54 3.13
CA ALA A 37 -3.70 0.53 3.84
C ALA A 37 -2.88 -0.35 2.89
N MET A 38 -3.41 -0.71 1.71
CA MET A 38 -2.64 -1.44 0.70
C MET A 38 -1.43 -0.64 0.19
N LEU A 39 -1.63 0.66 -0.09
CA LEU A 39 -0.54 1.53 -0.56
C LEU A 39 0.54 1.68 0.52
N ILE A 40 0.13 1.85 1.78
CA ILE A 40 1.07 1.90 2.92
C ILE A 40 1.79 0.56 3.09
N GLY A 41 1.04 -0.56 2.97
CA GLY A 41 1.60 -1.90 3.07
C GLY A 41 2.71 -2.13 2.06
N TYR A 42 2.50 -1.74 0.80
CA TYR A 42 3.52 -1.83 -0.24
C TYR A 42 4.81 -1.12 0.17
N GLU A 43 4.74 0.16 0.54
CA GLU A 43 5.93 0.93 0.92
C GLU A 43 6.57 0.38 2.22
N ALA A 44 5.77 -0.09 3.17
CA ALA A 44 6.26 -0.70 4.41
C ALA A 44 7.01 -2.02 4.18
N THR A 45 6.67 -2.76 3.13
CA THR A 45 7.30 -4.05 2.78
C THR A 45 8.43 -3.96 1.75
N LYS A 46 8.78 -2.74 1.32
CA LYS A 46 9.76 -2.51 0.25
C LYS A 46 11.16 -3.03 0.55
N ASP A 47 11.54 -3.01 1.82
CA ASP A 47 12.88 -3.42 2.28
C ASP A 47 12.92 -4.87 2.79
N LEU A 48 11.91 -5.69 2.47
CA LEU A 48 11.92 -7.10 2.88
C LEU A 48 13.11 -7.84 2.24
N PRO A 49 13.86 -8.64 3.01
CA PRO A 49 14.98 -9.42 2.48
C PRO A 49 14.47 -10.45 1.47
N LEU A 50 15.24 -10.63 0.41
CA LEU A 50 14.99 -11.61 -0.64
C LEU A 50 16.07 -12.70 -0.61
N GLU A 51 15.71 -13.87 -1.11
CA GLU A 51 16.61 -15.00 -1.29
C GLU A 51 16.54 -15.46 -2.75
N GLU A 52 17.69 -15.75 -3.36
CA GLU A 52 17.76 -16.29 -4.71
C GLU A 52 17.44 -17.79 -4.69
N VAL A 53 16.47 -18.20 -5.50
CA VAL A 53 16.06 -19.60 -5.64
C VAL A 53 15.96 -19.95 -7.11
N GLU A 54 16.52 -21.11 -7.48
CA GLU A 54 16.41 -21.63 -8.85
C GLU A 54 15.01 -22.23 -9.05
N ILE A 55 14.33 -21.84 -10.13
CA ILE A 55 13.00 -22.35 -10.49
C ILE A 55 12.99 -22.87 -11.94
N GLU A 56 12.06 -23.79 -12.22
CA GLU A 56 11.78 -24.24 -13.59
C GLU A 56 10.52 -23.57 -14.10
N THR A 57 10.67 -22.70 -15.10
CA THR A 57 9.55 -22.10 -15.83
C THR A 57 9.12 -23.04 -16.97
N PRO A 58 7.96 -22.82 -17.61
CA PRO A 58 7.54 -23.61 -18.77
C PRO A 58 8.48 -23.54 -20.00
N ILE A 59 9.47 -22.64 -19.99
CA ILE A 59 10.40 -22.43 -21.11
C ILE A 59 11.80 -22.93 -20.73
N CYS A 60 12.30 -22.55 -19.55
CA CYS A 60 13.64 -22.91 -19.08
C CYS A 60 13.81 -22.73 -17.56
N LYS A 61 14.94 -23.20 -17.03
CA LYS A 61 15.37 -22.92 -15.66
C LYS A 61 15.91 -21.50 -15.53
N THR A 62 15.66 -20.85 -14.39
CA THR A 62 16.12 -19.51 -14.03
C THR A 62 16.56 -19.48 -12.59
#